data_AF-A0A562IWL7-F1
#
_entry.id   AF-A0A562IWL7-F1
#
_cell.length_a   1.000
_cell.length_b   1.000
_cell.length_c   1.000
_cell.angle_alpha   90.00
_cell.angle_beta   90.00
_cell.angle_gamma   90.00
#
_symmetry.space_group_name_H-M   'P 1'
#
loop_
_entity.id
_entity.type
_entity.pdbx_description
1 polymer ?
#
loop_
_entity_poly.entity_id
_entity_poly.type
_entity_poly.pdbx_seq_one_letter_code
_entity_poly.pdbx_strand_id
1 'polypeptide(L)'
;MEDAGQRAYFAIDVRMLPTEQGGRRTPAGPRYRPQLDLGERSASGEAVQWDCEWVMDDALGPGESTVVYLRLFGLSDEALRSGQHLDFFEGRQLVATGEVVTVVRAGEPLPPTVETACRACGFDEGDHRWVGGSPQYVICPGCGVESGVGDVG
;
A
#
# COMPACT_ATOMS: atom_id res chain seq x y z
N MET A 1 -15.26 -19.44 -20.58
CA MET A 1 -15.35 -18.18 -19.82
C MET A 1 -14.42 -18.38 -18.65
N GLU A 2 -13.13 -18.06 -18.86
CA GLU A 2 -12.11 -18.21 -17.82
C GLU A 2 -12.54 -17.34 -16.64
N ASP A 3 -12.67 -17.97 -15.49
CA ASP A 3 -12.73 -17.27 -14.21
C ASP A 3 -11.52 -16.34 -14.20
N ALA A 4 -11.76 -15.03 -14.31
CA ALA A 4 -10.71 -14.03 -14.22
C ALA A 4 -10.24 -14.08 -12.77
N GLY A 5 -9.33 -15.03 -12.50
CA GLY A 5 -8.87 -15.41 -11.18
C GLY A 5 -8.74 -14.17 -10.33
N GLN A 6 -9.51 -14.15 -9.25
CA GLN A 6 -9.60 -13.01 -8.36
C GLN A 6 -8.16 -12.57 -8.04
N ARG A 7 -7.82 -11.30 -8.30
CA ARG A 7 -6.45 -10.78 -8.18
C ARG A 7 -6.18 -10.33 -6.76
N ALA A 8 -4.97 -10.58 -6.26
CA ALA A 8 -4.53 -10.08 -4.97
C ALA A 8 -4.47 -8.55 -4.92
N TYR A 9 -4.52 -8.04 -3.69
CA TYR A 9 -4.12 -6.67 -3.37
C TYR A 9 -2.82 -6.70 -2.57
N PHE A 10 -2.03 -5.64 -2.69
CA PHE A 10 -0.79 -5.47 -1.95
C PHE A 10 -0.94 -4.24 -1.06
N ALA A 11 -0.81 -4.38 0.25
CA ALA A 11 -0.71 -3.21 1.11
C ALA A 11 0.69 -2.63 0.94
N ILE A 12 0.79 -1.37 0.52
CA ILE A 12 2.05 -0.67 0.28
C ILE A 12 2.10 0.52 1.21
N ASP A 13 3.16 0.62 2.03
CA ASP A 13 3.50 1.89 2.70
C ASP A 13 4.17 2.79 1.67
N VAL A 14 3.49 3.87 1.29
CA VAL A 14 3.88 4.72 0.17
C VAL A 14 4.11 6.14 0.63
N ARG A 15 5.12 6.78 0.04
CA ARG A 15 5.44 8.19 0.21
C ARG A 15 5.41 8.91 -1.12
N MET A 16 4.57 9.93 -1.23
CA MET A 16 4.58 10.84 -2.38
C MET A 16 5.84 11.69 -2.34
N LEU A 17 6.49 11.88 -3.49
CA LEU A 17 7.57 12.85 -3.59
C LEU A 17 7.00 14.28 -3.39
N PRO A 18 7.69 15.14 -2.62
CA PRO A 18 7.35 16.55 -2.54
C PRO A 18 7.43 17.24 -3.91
N THR A 19 6.63 18.28 -4.11
CA THR A 19 6.60 19.03 -5.38
C THR A 19 7.97 19.62 -5.73
N GLU A 20 8.73 20.10 -4.76
CA GLU A 20 10.08 20.65 -4.92
C GLU A 20 11.13 19.61 -5.33
N GLN A 21 10.83 18.32 -5.13
CA GLN A 21 11.66 17.19 -5.58
C GLN A 21 11.20 16.63 -6.93
N GLY A 22 10.30 17.34 -7.62
CA GLY A 22 9.76 16.91 -8.91
C GLY A 22 8.59 15.93 -8.79
N GLY A 23 7.97 15.79 -7.61
CA GLY A 23 6.73 15.04 -7.43
C GLY A 23 5.52 15.74 -8.03
N ARG A 24 4.32 15.22 -7.73
CA ARG A 24 3.07 15.82 -8.21
C ARG A 24 2.84 17.22 -7.62
N ARG A 25 2.06 18.04 -8.33
CA ARG A 25 1.60 19.35 -7.86
C ARG A 25 0.22 19.30 -7.19
N THR A 26 -0.52 18.24 -7.43
CA THR A 26 -1.87 18.02 -6.91
C THR A 26 -1.94 16.65 -6.24
N PRO A 27 -2.82 16.49 -5.25
CA PRO A 27 -3.01 15.20 -4.59
C PRO A 27 -3.39 14.06 -5.55
N ALA A 28 -2.95 12.86 -5.23
CA ALA A 28 -3.47 11.63 -5.81
C ALA A 28 -4.86 11.33 -5.23
N GLY A 29 -5.86 11.15 -6.09
CA GLY A 29 -7.22 10.84 -5.61
C GLY A 29 -7.35 9.40 -5.09
N PRO A 30 -8.45 9.06 -4.40
CA PRO A 30 -8.66 7.76 -3.74
C PRO A 30 -8.49 6.51 -4.63
N ARG A 31 -8.66 6.68 -5.95
CA ARG A 31 -8.29 5.69 -6.95
C ARG A 31 -7.29 6.28 -7.92
N TYR A 32 -6.03 5.93 -7.73
CA TYR A 32 -4.92 6.51 -8.47
C TYR A 32 -4.21 5.42 -9.29
N ARG A 33 -3.80 5.73 -10.52
CA ARG A 33 -3.23 4.75 -11.46
C ARG A 33 -1.84 5.17 -11.96
N PRO A 34 -0.81 5.11 -11.10
CA PRO A 34 0.55 5.30 -11.55
C PRO A 34 1.07 4.05 -12.28
N GLN A 35 2.23 4.22 -12.90
CA GLN A 35 2.98 3.13 -13.51
C GLN A 35 4.11 2.69 -12.57
N LEU A 36 4.45 1.41 -12.57
CA LEU A 36 5.43 0.80 -11.69
C LEU A 36 6.66 0.34 -12.49
N ASP A 37 7.88 0.69 -12.08
CA ASP A 37 9.12 0.08 -12.60
C ASP A 37 9.52 -1.08 -11.69
N LEU A 38 9.65 -2.28 -12.26
CA LEU A 38 10.10 -3.50 -11.58
C LEU A 38 11.54 -3.89 -11.91
N GLY A 39 12.31 -2.98 -12.52
CA GLY A 39 13.67 -3.22 -12.98
C GLY A 39 13.75 -3.97 -14.31
N GLU A 40 12.61 -4.31 -14.93
CA GLU A 40 12.57 -4.93 -16.24
C GLU A 40 12.98 -3.93 -17.33
N ARG A 41 13.75 -4.41 -18.32
CA ARG A 41 14.23 -3.60 -19.44
C ARG A 41 13.86 -4.27 -20.75
N SER A 42 13.44 -3.46 -21.72
CA SER A 42 13.18 -3.91 -23.09
C SER A 42 14.49 -4.31 -23.79
N ALA A 43 14.39 -4.90 -24.98
CA ALA A 43 15.56 -5.21 -25.80
C ALA A 43 16.41 -3.97 -26.18
N SER A 44 15.80 -2.77 -26.19
CA SER A 44 16.48 -1.49 -26.42
C SER A 44 17.05 -0.87 -25.13
N GLY A 45 16.86 -1.50 -23.97
CA GLY A 45 17.32 -1.01 -22.67
C GLY A 45 16.38 -0.01 -21.99
N GLU A 46 15.20 0.23 -22.55
CA GLU A 46 14.20 1.13 -21.94
C GLU A 46 13.51 0.44 -20.76
N ALA A 47 13.15 1.21 -19.72
CA ALA A 47 12.39 0.70 -18.58
C ALA A 47 11.00 0.23 -19.02
N VAL A 48 10.64 -0.99 -18.65
CA VAL A 48 9.27 -1.49 -18.80
C VAL A 48 8.50 -1.07 -17.57
N GLN A 49 7.46 -0.27 -17.79
CA GLN A 49 6.57 0.20 -16.73
C GLN A 49 5.22 -0.51 -16.82
N TRP A 50 4.69 -0.88 -15.67
CA TRP A 50 3.47 -1.66 -15.55
C TRP A 50 2.35 -0.84 -14.91
N ASP A 51 1.15 -0.92 -15.48
CA ASP A 51 0.01 -0.21 -14.91
C ASP A 51 -0.43 -0.84 -13.59
N CYS A 52 -0.71 0.00 -12.59
CA CYS A 52 -1.31 -0.42 -11.34
C CYS A 52 -2.45 0.52 -10.95
N GLU A 53 -3.20 0.14 -9.92
CA GLU A 53 -4.17 1.01 -9.27
C GLU A 53 -3.97 0.96 -7.77
N TRP A 54 -3.87 2.13 -7.16
CA TRP A 54 -3.96 2.31 -5.73
C TRP A 54 -5.41 2.56 -5.34
N VAL A 55 -5.81 1.96 -4.23
CA VAL A 55 -7.07 2.17 -3.54
C VAL A 55 -6.75 2.62 -2.13
N MET A 56 -7.27 3.78 -1.75
CA MET A 56 -7.09 4.41 -0.45
C MET A 56 -8.33 5.21 -0.08
N ASP A 57 -8.48 5.53 1.21
CA ASP A 57 -9.68 6.17 1.73
C ASP A 57 -9.77 7.65 1.32
N ASP A 58 -8.65 8.37 1.42
CA ASP A 58 -8.55 9.79 1.13
C ASP A 58 -7.51 10.11 0.05
N ALA A 59 -7.54 11.35 -0.44
CA ALA A 59 -6.52 11.81 -1.36
C ALA A 59 -5.16 11.96 -0.66
N LEU A 60 -4.08 11.60 -1.35
CA LEU A 60 -2.71 11.68 -0.82
C LEU A 60 -1.94 12.83 -1.46
N GLY A 61 -1.55 13.82 -0.65
CA GLY A 61 -0.85 15.01 -1.07
C GLY A 61 0.64 14.79 -1.37
N PRO A 62 1.30 15.71 -2.10
CA PRO A 62 2.74 15.68 -2.29
C PRO A 62 3.50 15.71 -0.95
N GLY A 63 4.49 14.84 -0.77
CA GLY A 63 5.28 14.74 0.45
C GLY A 63 4.67 13.91 1.58
N GLU A 64 3.38 13.59 1.49
CA GLU A 64 2.65 12.78 2.48
C GLU A 64 2.96 11.29 2.34
N SER A 65 2.61 10.51 3.37
CA SER A 65 2.78 9.07 3.39
C SER A 65 1.55 8.40 4.00
N THR A 66 1.20 7.22 3.49
CA THR A 66 0.08 6.41 3.98
C THR A 66 0.23 4.97 3.47
N VAL A 67 -0.61 4.06 3.96
CA VAL A 67 -0.79 2.77 3.29
C VAL A 67 -1.88 2.84 2.23
N VAL A 68 -1.59 2.27 1.07
CA VAL A 68 -2.54 2.06 -0.03
C VAL A 68 -2.66 0.59 -0.39
N TYR A 69 -3.81 0.18 -0.90
CA TYR A 69 -3.98 -1.13 -1.53
C TYR A 69 -3.72 -1.05 -3.02
N LEU A 70 -2.63 -1.67 -3.45
CA LEU A 70 -2.23 -1.75 -4.85
C LEU A 70 -2.82 -2.98 -5.53
N ARG A 71 -3.34 -2.80 -6.73
CA ARG A 71 -3.72 -3.86 -7.67
C ARG A 71 -2.89 -3.76 -8.95
N LEU A 72 -2.36 -4.90 -9.41
CA LEU A 72 -1.59 -4.97 -10.66
C LEU A 72 -2.46 -5.23 -11.90
N PHE A 73 -2.06 -4.64 -13.03
CA PHE A 73 -2.60 -4.95 -14.35
C PHE A 73 -1.53 -5.59 -15.25
N GLY A 74 -1.86 -6.74 -15.85
CA GLY A 74 -0.97 -7.43 -16.78
C GLY A 74 0.14 -8.28 -16.14
N LEU A 75 0.32 -8.18 -14.82
CA LEU A 75 1.26 -8.99 -14.05
C LEU A 75 0.54 -10.04 -13.20
N SER A 76 1.27 -11.11 -12.86
CA SER A 76 0.83 -12.10 -11.87
C SER A 76 1.01 -11.58 -10.44
N ASP A 77 0.28 -12.16 -9.50
CA ASP A 77 0.38 -11.80 -8.08
C ASP A 77 1.75 -12.19 -7.45
N GLU A 78 2.55 -12.98 -8.17
CA GLU A 78 3.91 -13.37 -7.77
C GLU A 78 4.96 -12.32 -8.11
N ALA A 79 4.59 -11.27 -8.86
CA ALA A 79 5.48 -10.20 -9.29
C ALA A 79 5.99 -9.32 -8.13
N LEU A 80 5.26 -9.30 -7.01
CA LEU A 80 5.60 -8.51 -5.82
C LEU A 80 5.75 -9.40 -4.59
N ARG A 81 6.65 -9.00 -3.70
CA ARG A 81 6.92 -9.68 -2.41
C ARG A 81 6.95 -8.69 -1.27
N SER A 82 6.53 -9.09 -0.07
CA SER A 82 6.73 -8.28 1.13
C SER A 82 8.20 -7.86 1.29
N GLY A 83 8.42 -6.62 1.74
CA GLY A 83 9.72 -5.96 1.84
C GLY A 83 10.28 -5.40 0.53
N GLN A 84 9.57 -5.57 -0.60
CA GLN A 84 10.05 -5.07 -1.88
C GLN A 84 9.81 -3.57 -2.02
N HIS A 85 10.87 -2.83 -2.37
CA HIS A 85 10.78 -1.41 -2.71
C HIS A 85 10.21 -1.21 -4.12
N LEU A 86 9.38 -0.19 -4.29
CA LEU A 86 8.65 0.13 -5.51
C LEU A 86 8.78 1.61 -5.85
N ASP A 87 9.07 1.89 -7.12
CA ASP A 87 9.09 3.23 -7.69
C ASP A 87 7.87 3.45 -8.60
N PHE A 88 7.16 4.55 -8.38
CA PHE A 88 5.91 4.86 -9.07
C PHE A 88 6.04 6.12 -9.93
N PHE A 89 5.51 6.04 -11.14
CA PHE A 89 5.71 7.04 -12.18
C PHE A 89 4.41 7.54 -12.80
N GLU A 90 4.42 8.80 -13.26
CA GLU A 90 3.52 9.32 -14.29
C GLU A 90 4.33 9.59 -15.56
N GLY A 91 4.30 8.65 -16.51
CA GLY A 91 5.22 8.66 -17.65
C GLY A 91 6.67 8.56 -17.18
N ARG A 92 7.46 9.62 -17.38
CA ARG A 92 8.88 9.67 -16.98
C ARG A 92 9.12 10.28 -15.60
N GLN A 93 8.07 10.79 -14.96
CA GLN A 93 8.20 11.50 -13.69
C GLN A 93 8.03 10.53 -12.53
N LEU A 94 9.05 10.38 -11.68
CA LEU A 94 8.91 9.69 -10.40
C LEU A 94 8.01 10.52 -9.49
N VAL A 95 6.93 9.91 -8.99
CA VAL A 95 5.91 10.61 -8.20
C VAL A 95 5.79 10.09 -6.77
N ALA A 96 6.19 8.84 -6.54
CA ALA A 96 6.20 8.24 -5.22
C ALA A 96 7.16 7.05 -5.15
N THR A 97 7.53 6.68 -3.93
CA THR A 97 8.21 5.41 -3.63
C THR A 97 7.44 4.70 -2.52
N GLY A 98 7.56 3.38 -2.45
CA GLY A 98 6.91 2.63 -1.38
C GLY A 98 7.52 1.26 -1.14
N GLU A 99 7.06 0.59 -0.09
CA GLU A 99 7.47 -0.76 0.28
C GLU A 99 6.24 -1.65 0.41
N VAL A 100 6.30 -2.85 -0.16
CA VAL A 100 5.25 -3.85 0.01
C VAL A 100 5.26 -4.33 1.45
N VAL A 101 4.19 -4.03 2.19
CA VAL A 101 4.03 -4.47 3.57
C VAL A 101 3.51 -5.92 3.60
N THR A 102 2.36 -6.17 2.96
CA THR A 102 1.74 -7.50 2.93
C THR A 102 0.98 -7.75 1.64
N VAL A 103 0.74 -9.03 1.37
CA VAL A 103 -0.09 -9.51 0.24
C VAL A 103 -1.44 -9.93 0.80
N VAL A 104 -2.51 -9.25 0.41
CA VAL A 104 -3.89 -9.61 0.73
C VAL A 104 -4.41 -10.48 -0.40
N ARG A 105 -4.69 -11.75 -0.09
CA ARG A 105 -5.09 -12.71 -1.12
C ARG A 105 -6.49 -12.41 -1.61
N ALA A 106 -6.72 -12.84 -2.83
CA ALA A 106 -8.01 -12.67 -3.46
C ALA A 106 -9.12 -13.38 -2.67
N GLY A 107 -10.21 -12.65 -2.39
CA GLY A 107 -11.34 -13.14 -1.58
C GLY A 107 -11.26 -12.78 -0.10
N GLU A 108 -10.13 -12.25 0.38
CA GLU A 108 -10.01 -11.67 1.72
C GLU A 108 -10.50 -10.22 1.72
N PRO A 109 -11.22 -9.76 2.76
CA PRO A 109 -11.57 -8.36 2.90
C PRO A 109 -10.30 -7.52 3.07
N LEU A 110 -10.24 -6.36 2.41
CA LEU A 110 -9.15 -5.42 2.64
C LEU A 110 -9.23 -4.91 4.09
N PRO A 111 -8.17 -5.06 4.89
CA PRO A 111 -8.16 -4.43 6.20
C PRO A 111 -8.31 -2.91 6.07
N PRO A 112 -8.68 -2.21 7.15
CA PRO A 112 -8.52 -0.76 7.18
C PRO A 112 -7.07 -0.36 6.87
N THR A 113 -6.88 0.74 6.14
CA THR A 113 -5.53 1.29 5.89
C THR A 113 -4.86 1.68 7.20
N VAL A 114 -5.66 2.18 8.16
CA VAL A 114 -5.29 2.46 9.55
C VAL A 114 -6.40 1.95 10.48
N GLU A 115 -6.02 1.30 11.56
CA GLU A 115 -6.93 0.90 12.65
C GLU A 115 -6.34 1.35 13.99
N THR A 116 -7.17 2.03 14.78
CA THR A 116 -6.79 2.64 16.06
C THR A 116 -7.35 1.90 17.27
N ALA A 117 -8.38 1.09 17.07
CA ALA A 117 -8.99 0.29 18.12
C ALA A 117 -8.11 -0.92 18.50
N CYS A 118 -8.04 -1.21 19.79
CA CYS A 118 -7.42 -2.43 20.30
C CYS A 118 -8.29 -3.64 19.94
N ARG A 119 -7.74 -4.62 19.21
CA ARG A 119 -8.46 -5.85 18.83
C ARG A 119 -8.83 -6.73 20.04
N ALA A 120 -8.12 -6.61 21.16
CA ALA A 120 -8.40 -7.41 22.34
C ALA A 120 -9.59 -6.90 23.19
N CYS A 121 -9.75 -5.57 23.33
CA CYS A 121 -10.78 -5.00 24.23
C CYS A 121 -11.62 -3.87 23.61
N GLY A 122 -11.36 -3.48 22.36
CA GLY A 122 -12.08 -2.42 21.66
C GLY A 122 -11.72 -0.99 22.08
N PHE A 123 -10.73 -0.80 22.97
CA PHE A 123 -10.30 0.53 23.40
C PHE A 123 -9.65 1.30 22.24
N ASP A 124 -10.10 2.53 22.00
CA ASP A 124 -9.65 3.40 20.91
C ASP A 124 -9.32 4.80 21.46
N GLU A 125 -8.06 5.20 21.33
CA GLU A 125 -7.54 6.51 21.72
C GLU A 125 -6.96 7.30 20.54
N GLY A 126 -7.13 6.80 19.32
CA GLY A 126 -6.60 7.40 18.10
C GLY A 126 -5.16 7.01 17.75
N ASP A 127 -4.45 6.25 18.60
CA ASP A 127 -3.13 5.73 18.27
C ASP A 127 -3.21 4.70 17.13
N HIS A 128 -2.35 4.81 16.12
CA HIS A 128 -2.31 3.86 15.01
C HIS A 128 -1.79 2.50 15.51
N ARG A 129 -2.70 1.54 15.74
CA ARG A 129 -2.37 0.20 16.25
C ARG A 129 -2.04 -0.78 15.14
N TRP A 130 -2.68 -0.60 13.99
CA TRP A 130 -2.44 -1.36 12.77
C TRP A 130 -2.41 -0.43 11.57
N VAL A 131 -1.50 -0.71 10.64
CA VAL A 131 -1.32 0.05 9.40
C VAL A 131 -1.16 -0.96 8.27
N GLY A 132 -2.09 -0.96 7.30
CA GLY A 132 -2.10 -1.94 6.21
C GLY A 132 -2.24 -3.39 6.67
N GLY A 133 -2.94 -3.62 7.78
CA GLY A 133 -3.02 -4.94 8.41
C GLY A 133 -1.75 -5.38 9.15
N SER A 134 -0.71 -4.54 9.26
CA SER A 134 0.49 -4.84 10.04
C SER A 134 0.47 -4.17 11.42
N PRO A 135 0.82 -4.90 12.50
CA PRO A 135 0.79 -4.35 13.85
C PRO A 135 1.90 -3.32 14.04
N GLN A 136 1.60 -2.28 14.82
CA GLN A 136 2.56 -1.24 15.23
C GLN A 136 3.15 -1.50 16.62
N TYR A 137 2.87 -2.66 17.23
CA TYR A 137 3.35 -3.08 18.55
C TYR A 137 3.05 -2.06 19.67
N VAL A 138 1.86 -1.44 19.58
CA VAL A 138 1.39 -0.45 20.57
C VAL A 138 0.70 -1.17 21.71
N ILE A 139 1.16 -0.94 22.95
CA ILE A 139 0.55 -1.49 24.17
C ILE A 139 -0.77 -0.78 24.47
N CYS A 140 -1.87 -1.53 24.61
CA CYS A 140 -3.18 -1.00 24.96
C CYS A 140 -3.23 -0.57 26.44
N PRO A 141 -3.55 0.70 26.76
CA PRO A 141 -3.71 1.12 28.15
C PRO A 141 -4.97 0.54 28.80
N GLY A 142 -5.97 0.12 28.00
CA GLY A 142 -7.19 -0.51 28.51
C GLY A 142 -7.02 -1.95 29.00
N CYS A 143 -6.18 -2.77 28.35
CA CYS A 143 -6.03 -4.20 28.69
C CYS A 143 -4.58 -4.70 28.81
N GLY A 144 -3.58 -3.86 28.50
CA GLY A 144 -2.16 -4.22 28.53
C GLY A 144 -1.67 -5.08 27.37
N VAL A 145 -2.55 -5.47 26.44
CA VAL A 145 -2.21 -6.26 25.25
C VAL A 145 -1.50 -5.39 24.21
N GLU A 146 -0.47 -5.92 23.56
CA GLU A 146 0.30 -5.27 22.50
C GLU A 146 -0.30 -5.61 21.13
N SER A 147 -0.47 -4.62 20.24
CA SER A 147 -1.02 -4.92 18.90
C SER A 147 -0.11 -5.89 18.14
N GLY A 148 -0.68 -6.98 17.63
CA GLY A 148 0.04 -8.08 17.00
C GLY A 148 0.39 -9.23 17.95
N VAL A 149 0.15 -9.09 19.26
CA VAL A 149 0.47 -10.10 20.28
C VAL A 149 -0.72 -10.27 21.22
N GLY A 150 -1.39 -11.44 21.16
CA GLY A 150 -2.50 -11.74 22.07
C GLY A 150 -3.82 -11.06 21.69
N ASP A 151 -3.96 -10.62 20.44
CA ASP A 151 -5.24 -10.19 19.87
C ASP A 151 -6.26 -11.34 19.91
N VAL A 152 -7.51 -11.04 20.25
CA VAL A 152 -8.62 -11.99 20.13
C VAL A 152 -9.28 -11.78 18.76
N GLY A 153 -9.25 -12.81 17.92
CA GLY A 153 -9.82 -12.78 16.56
C GLY A 153 -11.34 -12.81 16.52
#